data_AF-A0A9P8LXY5-F1
#
_entry.id   AF-A0A9P8LXY5-F1
#
_cell.length_a   1.000
_cell.length_b   1.000
_cell.length_c   1.000
_cell.angle_alpha   90.00
_cell.angle_beta   90.00
_cell.angle_gamma   90.00
#
_symmetry.space_group_name_H-M   'P 1'
#
loop_
_entity.id
_entity.type
_entity.pdbx_description
1 polymer ?
#
loop_
_entity_poly.entity_id
_entity_poly.type
_entity_poly.pdbx_seq_one_letter_code
_entity_poly.pdbx_strand_id
1 'polypeptide(L)'
;MAFTRAPCWPLEDEQTLFRYVETHVFPTGHIDWTDIGNCLPHRTLSQCTSKLHRMRQDTDRFKFRRLGRKFPREADAPIQLDVLLAVLQAME
;
A
#
# COMPACT_ATOMS: atom_id res chain seq x y z
N MET A 1 -18.61 30.19 6.35
CA MET A 1 -17.63 29.08 6.22
C MET A 1 -18.28 28.00 5.36
N ALA A 2 -17.89 27.88 4.09
CA ALA A 2 -18.43 26.84 3.22
C ALA A 2 -17.79 25.50 3.61
N PHE A 3 -18.57 24.56 4.15
CA PHE A 3 -18.17 23.17 4.20
C PHE A 3 -18.13 22.68 2.76
N THR A 4 -16.96 22.76 2.11
CA THR A 4 -16.73 22.07 0.85
C THR A 4 -16.90 20.58 1.14
N ARG A 5 -18.10 20.05 0.87
CA ARG A 5 -18.35 18.60 0.88
C ARG A 5 -17.21 18.00 0.07
N ALA A 6 -16.50 17.05 0.67
CA ALA A 6 -15.42 16.36 -0.02
C ALA A 6 -15.99 15.89 -1.37
N PRO A 7 -15.29 16.16 -2.49
CA PRO A 7 -15.78 15.76 -3.81
C PRO A 7 -16.15 14.28 -3.74
N CYS A 8 -17.38 13.97 -4.14
CA CYS A 8 -17.85 12.60 -4.20
C CYS A 8 -16.86 11.82 -5.06
N TRP A 9 -16.25 10.79 -4.49
CA TRP A 9 -15.44 9.84 -5.24
C TRP A 9 -16.41 8.83 -5.81
N PRO A 10 -16.65 8.81 -7.14
CA PRO A 10 -17.42 7.75 -7.75
C PRO A 10 -16.67 6.43 -7.55
N LEU A 11 -17.45 5.35 -7.49
CA LEU A 11 -16.94 4.01 -7.23
C LEU A 11 -15.84 3.61 -8.23
N GLU A 12 -15.96 4.05 -9.49
CA GLU A 12 -15.02 3.76 -10.57
C GLU A 12 -13.65 4.42 -10.37
N ASP A 13 -13.63 5.71 -10.02
CA ASP A 13 -12.39 6.44 -9.69
C ASP A 13 -11.71 5.81 -8.47
N GLU A 14 -12.52 5.45 -7.47
CA GLU A 14 -12.04 4.85 -6.22
C GLU A 14 -11.44 3.45 -6.44
N GLN A 15 -12.09 2.62 -7.27
CA GLN A 15 -11.55 1.32 -7.67
C GLN A 15 -10.28 1.46 -8.51
N THR A 16 -10.23 2.45 -9.41
CA THR A 16 -9.04 2.70 -10.24
C THR A 16 -7.86 3.13 -9.39
N LEU A 17 -8.08 4.06 -8.45
CA LEU A 17 -7.06 4.47 -7.48
C LEU A 17 -6.60 3.29 -6.61
N PHE A 18 -7.54 2.47 -6.11
CA PHE A 18 -7.22 1.32 -5.29
C PHE A 18 -6.39 0.28 -6.07
N ARG A 19 -6.82 -0.06 -7.30
CA ARG A 19 -6.11 -0.99 -8.17
C ARG A 19 -4.70 -0.50 -8.47
N TYR A 20 -4.54 0.79 -8.78
CA TYR A 20 -3.23 1.39 -9.00
C TYR A 20 -2.31 1.22 -7.79
N VAL A 21 -2.83 1.51 -6.58
CA VAL A 21 -2.06 1.33 -5.34
C VAL A 21 -1.69 -0.14 -5.17
N GLU A 22 -2.65 -1.06 -5.36
CA GLU A 22 -2.43 -2.50 -5.26
C GLU A 22 -1.36 -3.02 -6.22
N THR A 23 -1.31 -2.52 -7.45
CA THR A 23 -0.37 -3.02 -8.46
C THR A 23 1.00 -2.36 -8.38
N HIS A 24 1.08 -1.07 -8.08
CA HIS A 24 2.32 -0.31 -8.18
C HIS A 24 2.95 -0.01 -6.81
N VAL A 25 2.14 0.34 -5.83
CA VAL A 25 2.62 0.82 -4.53
C VAL A 25 2.91 -0.35 -3.59
N PHE A 26 2.14 -1.44 -3.65
CA PHE A 26 2.42 -2.62 -2.83
C PHE A 26 3.79 -3.26 -3.11
N PRO A 27 4.21 -3.49 -4.38
CA PRO A 27 5.51 -4.12 -4.64
C PRO A 27 6.69 -3.16 -4.46
N THR A 28 6.53 -1.86 -4.71
CA THR A 28 7.65 -0.91 -4.74
C THR A 28 7.72 0.01 -3.51
N GLY A 29 6.60 0.18 -2.78
CA GLY A 29 6.47 1.17 -1.71
C GLY A 29 6.39 2.62 -2.18
N HIS A 30 6.50 2.88 -3.49
CA HIS A 30 6.51 4.22 -4.07
C HIS A 30 5.25 4.50 -4.90
N ILE A 31 4.81 5.76 -4.93
CA ILE A 31 3.66 6.23 -5.73
C ILE A 31 4.19 7.10 -6.86
N ASP A 32 3.95 6.71 -8.12
CA ASP A 32 4.20 7.60 -9.26
C ASP A 32 2.99 8.51 -9.48
N TRP A 33 3.13 9.76 -9.05
CA TRP A 33 2.07 10.76 -9.18
C TRP A 33 1.79 11.14 -10.63
N THR A 34 2.77 11.01 -11.53
CA THR A 34 2.58 11.26 -12.96
C THR A 34 1.65 10.21 -13.55
N ASP A 35 1.89 8.94 -13.20
CA ASP A 35 1.08 7.83 -13.70
C ASP A 35 -0.34 7.82 -13.10
N ILE A 36 -0.47 8.16 -11.81
CA ILE A 36 -1.79 8.40 -11.18
C ILE A 36 -2.56 9.49 -11.92
N GLY A 37 -1.89 10.59 -12.29
CA GLY A 37 -2.51 11.67 -13.05
C GLY A 37 -3.02 11.21 -14.41
N ASN A 38 -2.30 10.30 -15.07
CA ASN A 38 -2.73 9.68 -16.33
C ASN A 38 -3.91 8.72 -16.15
N CYS A 39 -3.94 7.97 -15.04
CA CYS A 39 -5.04 7.04 -14.72
C CYS A 39 -6.34 7.78 -14.34
N LEU A 40 -6.23 8.96 -13.74
CA LEU A 40 -7.36 9.76 -13.28
C LEU A 40 -7.25 11.21 -13.82
N PRO A 41 -7.37 11.41 -15.15
CA PRO A 41 -7.14 12.72 -15.77
C PRO A 41 -8.17 13.78 -15.34
N HIS A 42 -9.33 13.33 -14.86
CA HIS A 42 -10.40 14.18 -14.36
C HIS A 42 -10.22 14.58 -12.89
N ARG A 43 -9.18 14.07 -12.21
CA ARG A 43 -8.88 14.36 -10.81
C ARG A 43 -7.54 15.06 -10.70
N THR A 44 -7.48 16.03 -9.81
CA THR A 44 -6.21 16.71 -9.52
C THR A 44 -5.36 15.84 -8.60
N LEU A 45 -4.03 15.95 -8.71
CA LEU A 45 -3.10 15.24 -7.84
C LEU A 45 -3.42 15.46 -6.36
N SER A 46 -3.75 16.70 -5.97
CA SER A 46 -4.16 17.04 -4.60
C SER A 46 -5.38 16.23 -4.11
N GLN A 47 -6.38 16.00 -4.97
CA GLN A 47 -7.53 15.16 -4.65
C GLN A 47 -7.13 13.70 -4.47
N CYS A 48 -6.27 13.18 -5.36
CA CYS A 48 -5.74 11.80 -5.27
C CYS A 48 -4.91 11.61 -3.99
N THR A 49 -4.00 12.53 -3.66
CA THR A 49 -3.20 12.48 -2.43
C THR A 49 -4.07 12.51 -1.19
N SER A 50 -5.06 13.42 -1.14
CA SER A 50 -5.99 13.53 -0.02
C SER A 50 -6.79 12.24 0.19
N LYS A 51 -7.25 11.62 -0.91
CA LYS A 51 -7.97 10.35 -0.87
C LYS A 51 -7.07 9.21 -0.40
N LEU A 52 -5.86 9.09 -0.94
CA LEU A 52 -4.89 8.08 -0.53
C LEU A 52 -4.53 8.20 0.95
N HIS A 53 -4.38 9.42 1.45
CA HIS A 53 -4.11 9.66 2.86
C HIS A 53 -5.26 9.18 3.75
N ARG A 54 -6.51 9.44 3.35
CA ARG A 54 -7.70 8.92 4.04
C ARG A 54 -7.79 7.39 3.96
N MET A 55 -7.49 6.81 2.80
CA MET A 55 -7.47 5.35 2.61
C MET A 55 -6.41 4.66 3.48
N ARG A 56 -5.24 5.28 3.65
CA ARG A 56 -4.18 4.80 4.56
C ARG A 56 -4.61 4.86 6.03
N GLN A 57 -5.37 5.88 6.43
CA GLN A 57 -5.87 6.01 7.80
C GLN A 57 -7.04 5.05 8.07
N ASP A 58 -7.87 4.79 7.07
CA ASP A 58 -9.06 3.96 7.15
C ASP A 58 -8.81 2.56 6.56
N THR A 59 -7.87 1.85 7.18
CA THR A 59 -7.43 0.53 6.71
C THR A 59 -8.49 -0.57 6.76
N ASP A 60 -9.56 -0.35 7.53
CA ASP A 60 -10.66 -1.29 7.71
C ASP A 60 -11.62 -1.25 6.53
N ARG A 61 -12.00 -0.03 6.12
CA ARG A 61 -12.98 0.25 5.07
C ARG A 61 -12.51 -0.18 3.67
N PHE A 62 -11.20 -0.16 3.43
CA PHE A 62 -10.61 -0.50 2.14
C PHE A 62 -9.86 -1.84 2.13
N LYS A 63 -10.05 -2.68 3.16
CA LYS A 63 -9.32 -3.95 3.33
C LYS A 63 -7.79 -3.78 3.26
N PHE A 64 -7.23 -2.65 3.73
CA PHE A 64 -5.78 -2.57 3.93
C PHE A 64 -5.28 -3.54 5.01
N ARG A 65 -6.16 -4.20 5.78
CA ARG A 65 -5.77 -5.34 6.61
C ARG A 65 -5.11 -6.48 5.82
N ARG A 66 -5.33 -6.61 4.51
CA ARG A 66 -4.54 -7.50 3.64
C ARG A 66 -3.13 -6.97 3.30
N LEU A 67 -2.88 -5.65 3.42
CA LEU A 67 -1.52 -5.09 3.33
C LEU A 67 -0.65 -5.40 4.54
N GLY A 68 -1.25 -5.55 5.73
CA GLY A 68 -0.50 -5.90 6.94
C GLY A 68 -0.13 -7.38 7.05
N ARG A 69 -0.59 -8.25 6.15
CA ARG A 69 -0.42 -9.72 6.23
C ARG A 69 0.09 -10.37 4.93
N LYS A 70 0.86 -9.66 4.11
CA LYS A 70 1.64 -10.31 3.02
C LYS A 70 3.14 -10.36 3.26
N PHE A 71 3.62 -9.67 4.28
CA PHE A 71 4.84 -10.06 4.96
C PHE A 71 4.41 -10.55 6.34
N PRO A 72 4.11 -11.85 6.53
CA PRO A 72 4.42 -12.39 7.83
C PRO A 72 5.88 -11.98 8.08
N ARG A 73 6.15 -11.20 9.13
CA ARG A 73 7.40 -11.45 9.83
C ARG A 73 7.29 -12.94 10.13
N GLU A 74 8.10 -13.74 9.45
CA GLU A 74 8.40 -15.09 9.93
C GLU A 74 9.08 -14.90 11.30
N ALA A 75 8.27 -14.59 12.31
CA ALA A 75 8.69 -14.57 13.69
C ALA A 75 8.91 -16.02 14.20
N ASP A 76 8.58 -17.01 13.37
CA ASP A 76 8.58 -18.44 13.66
C ASP A 76 9.10 -19.26 12.46
N ALA A 77 9.88 -18.66 11.53
CA ALA A 77 10.63 -19.52 10.60
C ALA A 77 11.71 -20.23 11.41
N PRO A 78 11.70 -21.57 11.48
CA PRO A 78 12.82 -22.29 12.05
C PRO A 78 14.07 -21.89 11.25
N ILE A 79 15.11 -21.42 11.96
CA ILE A 79 16.43 -21.21 11.36
C ILE A 79 16.77 -22.50 10.63
N GLN A 80 17.07 -22.41 9.34
CA GLN A 80 17.44 -23.57 8.57
C GLN A 80 18.69 -24.20 9.21
N LEU A 81 18.63 -25.51 9.47
CA LEU A 81 19.62 -26.23 10.28
C LEU A 81 21.07 -26.06 9.74
N ASP A 82 21.19 -25.94 8.42
CA ASP A 82 22.39 -25.66 7.65
C ASP A 82 23.01 -24.29 7.98
N VAL A 83 22.19 -23.26 8.19
CA VAL A 83 22.66 -21.93 8.60
C VAL A 83 23.21 -21.97 10.03
N LEU A 84 22.54 -22.70 10.93
CA LEU A 84 23.00 -22.85 12.31
C LEU A 84 24.33 -23.62 12.39
N LEU A 85 24.46 -24.70 11.60
CA LEU A 85 25.69 -25.48 11.50
C LEU A 85 26.86 -24.65 10.96
N ALA A 86 26.63 -23.84 9.92
CA ALA A 86 27.68 -22.99 9.35
C ALA A 86 28.19 -21.94 10.34
N VAL A 87 27.29 -21.33 11.14
CA VAL A 87 27.68 -20.35 12.17
C VAL A 87 28.48 -21.01 13.29
N LEU A 88 28.08 -22.20 13.75
CA LEU A 88 28.82 -22.94 14.78
C LEU A 88 30.22 -23.34 14.30
N GLN A 89 30.34 -23.79 13.06
CA GLN A 89 31.63 -24.14 12.45
C GLN A 89 32.55 -22.94 12.24
N ALA A 90 31.99 -21.74 12.09
CA ALA A 90 32.78 -20.50 11.94
C ALA A 90 33.23 -19.93 13.29
N MET A 91 32.76 -20.47 14.42
CA MET A 91 33.13 -20.06 15.78
C MET A 91 34.19 -20.97 16.43
N GLU A 92 34.62 -22.03 15.73
CA GLU A 92 35.80 -22.85 16.05
C GLU A 92 37.03 -22.37 15.29
#